data_AF-A0A533TM31-F1
#
_entry.id   AF-A0A533TM31-F1
#
_cell.length_a   1.000
_cell.length_b   1.000
_cell.length_c   1.000
_cell.angle_alpha   90.00
_cell.angle_beta   90.00
_cell.angle_gamma   90.00
#
_symmetry.space_group_name_H-M   'P 1'
#
loop_
_entity.id
_entity.type
_entity.pdbx_description
1 polymer ?
#
loop_
_entity_poly.entity_id
_entity_poly.type
_entity_poly.pdbx_seq_one_letter_code
_entity_poly.pdbx_strand_id
1 'polypeptide(L)'
;MTRILSCFTIAAACLLLGISIALADSANSYFNEGYDKHLHGDISGALKMYSKAIDKNPAFAMAYQMRGVAEQQLKKYAQAINDYSMVINCGEPYFKAVGYYNRGVLKNMNGDYAEAISDFSLALELDKRLAAAFFHRGIAKSKTGDLQGRLDDFRQAAKLGDTTAETWLNTYVPDWKQIPLPPLPAPATPSSTGSPL
;
A
#
# COMPACT_ATOMS: atom_id res chain seq x y z
N MET A 1 74.86 39.15 6.09
CA MET A 1 74.17 39.01 7.39
C MET A 1 72.70 38.70 7.12
N THR A 2 72.28 37.48 7.51
CA THR A 2 70.97 37.11 8.12
C THR A 2 69.66 37.48 7.40
N ARG A 3 68.68 36.61 7.12
CA ARG A 3 68.37 35.22 7.53
C ARG A 3 67.38 34.57 6.53
N ILE A 4 67.51 33.26 6.39
CA ILE A 4 66.55 32.29 5.84
C ILE A 4 65.46 31.98 6.91
N LEU A 5 64.35 31.33 6.50
CA LEU A 5 63.15 30.84 7.23
C LEU A 5 61.98 31.85 7.18
N SER A 6 60.75 31.51 6.80
CA SER A 6 59.94 30.28 6.94
C SER A 6 58.80 30.31 5.90
N CYS A 7 58.67 29.39 4.94
CA CYS A 7 58.11 28.04 5.04
C CYS A 7 56.84 27.93 5.93
N PHE A 8 55.74 27.50 5.31
CA PHE A 8 54.47 27.03 5.89
C PHE A 8 53.50 28.05 6.52
N THR A 9 52.62 28.62 5.68
CA THR A 9 51.17 28.61 5.94
C THR A 9 50.38 28.39 4.64
N ILE A 10 50.74 27.36 3.87
CA ILE A 10 49.71 26.58 3.15
C ILE A 10 49.03 25.74 4.24
N ALA A 11 48.15 26.36 5.02
CA ALA A 11 47.34 25.70 6.01
C ALA A 11 45.88 25.97 5.67
N ALA A 12 45.26 24.93 5.09
CA ALA A 12 43.82 24.77 4.84
C ALA A 12 43.22 25.74 3.80
N ALA A 13 43.17 25.48 2.50
CA ALA A 13 42.94 24.21 1.77
C ALA A 13 41.80 23.32 2.30
N CYS A 14 41.13 23.65 3.41
CA CYS A 14 40.04 22.85 3.99
C CYS A 14 38.85 23.68 4.49
N LEU A 15 38.70 24.94 4.10
CA LEU A 15 37.38 25.61 4.24
C LEU A 15 36.37 25.15 3.18
N LEU A 16 36.78 24.29 2.25
CA LEU A 16 35.91 23.55 1.33
C LEU A 16 35.34 22.25 1.92
N LEU A 17 35.59 21.91 3.19
CA LEU A 17 34.89 20.84 3.91
C LEU A 17 33.91 21.37 4.96
N GLY A 18 33.61 22.67 4.91
CA GLY A 18 32.40 23.23 5.51
C GLY A 18 31.15 22.95 4.67
N ILE A 19 31.26 22.19 3.58
CA ILE A 19 30.12 21.44 3.06
C ILE A 19 29.88 20.29 4.04
N SER A 20 29.41 20.64 5.24
CA SER A 20 28.44 19.79 5.88
C SER A 20 27.27 19.76 4.90
N ILE A 21 27.34 18.86 3.92
CA ILE A 21 26.14 18.18 3.46
C ILE A 21 25.75 17.36 4.70
N ALA A 22 25.25 18.04 5.73
CA ALA A 22 24.09 17.54 6.41
C ALA A 22 23.15 17.30 5.24
N LEU A 23 23.13 16.06 4.75
CA LEU A 23 22.15 15.59 3.80
C LEU A 23 20.86 16.11 4.39
N ALA A 24 20.26 17.11 3.75
CA ALA A 24 19.03 17.66 4.24
C ALA A 24 18.09 16.46 4.26
N ASP A 25 17.80 15.95 5.47
CA ASP A 25 17.12 14.68 5.64
C ASP A 25 15.76 14.81 4.95
N SER A 26 15.66 14.25 3.75
CA SER A 26 14.46 14.29 2.94
C SER A 26 13.53 13.18 3.39
N ALA A 27 12.25 13.33 3.09
CA ALA A 27 11.27 12.27 3.29
C ALA A 27 11.73 10.95 2.64
N ASN A 28 12.32 11.02 1.45
CA ASN A 28 12.85 9.87 0.72
C ASN A 28 14.06 9.23 1.41
N SER A 29 14.94 10.02 2.03
CA SER A 29 16.08 9.49 2.80
C SER A 29 15.60 8.62 3.96
N TYR A 30 14.69 9.15 4.78
CA TYR A 30 14.09 8.37 5.87
C TYR A 30 13.29 7.18 5.37
N PHE A 31 12.54 7.32 4.28
CA PHE A 31 11.81 6.19 3.69
C PHE A 31 12.77 5.06 3.29
N ASN A 32 13.86 5.38 2.59
CA ASN A 32 14.84 4.39 2.14
C ASN A 32 15.53 3.70 3.34
N GLU A 33 15.88 4.45 4.38
CA GLU A 33 16.42 3.87 5.61
C GLU A 33 15.40 2.95 6.30
N GLY A 34 14.13 3.37 6.36
CA GLY A 34 13.05 2.55 6.90
C GLY A 34 12.84 1.26 6.13
N TYR A 35 12.89 1.34 4.80
CA TYR A 35 12.78 0.19 3.91
C TYR A 35 13.95 -0.79 4.10
N ASP A 36 15.18 -0.29 4.19
CA ASP A 36 16.36 -1.12 4.46
C ASP A 36 16.24 -1.86 5.81
N LYS A 37 15.83 -1.15 6.87
CA LYS A 37 15.57 -1.77 8.18
C LYS A 37 14.49 -2.84 8.11
N HIS A 38 13.42 -2.58 7.36
CA HIS A 38 12.33 -3.54 7.16
C HIS A 38 12.84 -4.82 6.49
N LEU A 39 13.63 -4.70 5.42
CA LEU A 39 14.23 -5.84 4.73
C LEU A 39 15.13 -6.68 5.64
N HIS A 40 15.83 -6.04 6.58
CA HIS A 40 16.67 -6.72 7.58
C HIS A 40 15.93 -7.16 8.85
N GLY A 41 14.59 -7.04 8.87
CA GLY A 41 13.75 -7.51 9.97
C GLY A 41 13.66 -6.56 11.17
N ASP A 42 14.31 -5.40 11.14
CA ASP A 42 14.14 -4.35 12.16
C ASP A 42 12.83 -3.56 11.91
N ILE A 43 11.70 -4.22 12.20
CA ILE A 43 10.37 -3.66 11.98
C ILE A 43 10.14 -2.41 12.84
N SER A 44 10.64 -2.42 14.09
CA SER A 44 10.50 -1.27 14.99
C SER A 44 11.29 -0.05 14.50
N GLY A 45 12.50 -0.25 14.00
CA GLY A 45 13.30 0.80 13.38
C GLY A 45 12.69 1.30 12.07
N ALA A 46 12.14 0.40 11.26
CA ALA A 46 11.40 0.76 10.05
C ALA A 46 10.22 1.70 10.35
N LEU A 47 9.38 1.37 11.32
CA LEU A 47 8.26 2.23 11.75
C LEU A 47 8.70 3.64 12.14
N LYS A 48 9.81 3.75 12.87
CA LYS A 48 10.38 5.04 13.27
C LYS A 48 10.79 5.86 12.05
N MET A 49 11.44 5.24 11.07
CA MET A 49 11.91 5.93 9.87
C MET A 49 10.77 6.29 8.92
N TYR A 50 9.79 5.40 8.71
CA TYR A 50 8.60 5.76 7.93
C TYR A 50 7.82 6.91 8.57
N SER A 51 7.74 6.96 9.91
CA SER A 51 7.10 8.09 10.60
C SER A 51 7.84 9.40 10.35
N LYS A 52 9.17 9.40 10.41
CA LYS A 52 9.96 10.60 10.03
C LYS A 52 9.76 11.00 8.57
N ALA A 53 9.64 10.03 7.66
CA ALA A 53 9.36 10.31 6.24
C ALA A 53 8.00 11.02 6.08
N ILE A 54 6.98 10.56 6.80
CA ILE A 54 5.65 11.15 6.85
C ILE A 54 5.69 12.55 7.48
N ASP A 55 6.42 12.73 8.58
CA ASP A 55 6.57 14.05 9.23
C ASP A 55 7.19 15.09 8.28
N LYS A 56 8.09 14.65 7.39
CA LYS A 56 8.71 15.51 6.36
C LYS A 56 7.81 15.73 5.15
N ASN A 57 7.00 14.74 4.78
CA ASN A 57 6.04 14.84 3.68
C ASN A 57 4.73 14.14 4.05
N PRO A 58 3.73 14.88 4.58
CA PRO A 58 2.44 14.32 4.99
C PRO A 58 1.59 13.75 3.83
N ALA A 59 1.99 13.94 2.58
CA ALA A 59 1.34 13.35 1.41
C ALA A 59 2.11 12.13 0.84
N PHE A 60 3.08 11.58 1.59
CA PHE A 60 3.92 10.48 1.11
C PHE A 60 3.21 9.12 1.22
N ALA A 61 2.33 8.83 0.25
CA ALA A 61 1.52 7.61 0.21
C ALA A 61 2.32 6.31 0.40
N MET A 62 3.50 6.20 -0.23
CA MET A 62 4.34 5.01 -0.10
C MET A 62 4.86 4.80 1.33
N ALA A 63 5.17 5.87 2.07
CA ALA A 63 5.61 5.77 3.46
C ALA A 63 4.45 5.31 4.38
N TYR A 64 3.24 5.84 4.19
CA TYR A 64 2.05 5.31 4.87
C TYR A 64 1.80 3.85 4.54
N GLN A 65 1.90 3.45 3.27
CA GLN A 65 1.69 2.06 2.87
C GLN A 65 2.69 1.12 3.56
N MET A 66 3.98 1.45 3.55
CA MET A 66 5.00 0.60 4.17
C MET A 66 4.92 0.60 5.70
N ARG A 67 4.53 1.72 6.31
CA ARG A 67 4.27 1.77 7.76
C ARG A 67 3.07 0.88 8.13
N GLY A 68 1.97 0.94 7.38
CA GLY A 68 0.82 0.05 7.56
C GLY A 68 1.19 -1.44 7.43
N VAL A 69 2.05 -1.81 6.47
CA VAL A 69 2.55 -3.20 6.34
C VAL A 69 3.36 -3.62 7.57
N ALA A 70 4.28 -2.77 8.03
CA ALA A 70 5.07 -3.04 9.24
C ALA A 70 4.17 -3.15 10.49
N GLU A 71 3.13 -2.33 10.60
CA GLU A 71 2.14 -2.41 11.67
C GLU A 71 1.34 -3.71 11.64
N GLN A 72 0.95 -4.20 10.45
CA GLN A 72 0.31 -5.52 10.32
C GLN A 72 1.22 -6.66 10.79
N GLN A 73 2.53 -6.61 10.48
CA GLN A 73 3.49 -7.61 10.97
C GLN A 73 3.59 -7.62 12.50
N LEU A 74 3.37 -6.47 13.14
CA LEU A 74 3.27 -6.34 14.59
C LEU A 74 1.83 -6.52 15.13
N LYS A 75 0.88 -6.94 14.29
CA LYS A 75 -0.55 -7.12 14.63
C LYS A 75 -1.25 -5.84 15.13
N LYS A 76 -0.72 -4.67 14.77
CA LYS A 76 -1.27 -3.34 15.06
C LYS A 76 -2.29 -2.93 13.98
N TYR A 77 -3.37 -3.70 13.88
CA TYR A 77 -4.30 -3.58 12.74
C TYR A 77 -5.05 -2.25 12.69
N ALA A 78 -5.42 -1.67 13.84
CA ALA A 78 -6.11 -0.39 13.88
C ALA A 78 -5.22 0.75 13.33
N GLN A 79 -3.94 0.75 13.67
CA GLN A 79 -2.97 1.70 13.13
C GLN A 79 -2.79 1.50 11.62
N ALA A 80 -2.66 0.25 11.18
CA ALA A 80 -2.52 -0.05 9.76
C ALA A 80 -3.73 0.40 8.93
N ILE A 81 -4.95 0.26 9.46
CA ILE A 81 -6.19 0.77 8.84
C ILE A 81 -6.13 2.30 8.68
N ASN A 82 -5.62 3.03 9.67
CA ASN A 82 -5.47 4.48 9.59
C ASN A 82 -4.46 4.85 8.50
N ASP A 83 -3.32 4.16 8.44
CA ASP A 83 -2.31 4.39 7.43
C ASP A 83 -2.81 4.08 6.02
N TYR A 84 -3.55 2.98 5.82
CA TYR A 84 -4.18 2.70 4.51
C TYR A 84 -5.25 3.72 4.15
N SER A 85 -5.94 4.31 5.12
CA SER A 85 -6.85 5.43 4.87
C SER A 85 -6.10 6.68 4.41
N MET A 86 -4.89 6.91 4.93
CA MET A 86 -4.01 7.97 4.44
C MET A 86 -3.50 7.68 3.01
N VAL A 87 -3.14 6.43 2.69
CA VAL A 87 -2.80 6.03 1.31
C VAL A 87 -3.93 6.35 0.33
N ILE A 88 -5.18 6.06 0.69
CA ILE A 88 -6.37 6.36 -0.12
C ILE A 88 -6.55 7.87 -0.30
N ASN A 89 -6.26 8.66 0.75
CA ASN A 89 -6.44 10.10 0.73
C ASN A 89 -5.39 10.81 -0.14
N CYS A 90 -4.10 10.50 0.05
CA CYS A 90 -3.00 11.23 -0.58
C CYS A 90 -2.37 10.53 -1.80
N GLY A 91 -2.68 9.26 -2.05
CA GLY A 91 -2.05 8.49 -3.12
C GLY A 91 -2.62 8.77 -4.51
N GLU A 92 -1.80 8.56 -5.53
CA GLU A 92 -2.26 8.43 -6.92
C GLU A 92 -3.14 7.18 -7.10
N PRO A 93 -3.94 7.06 -8.18
CA PRO A 93 -4.92 5.98 -8.36
C PRO A 93 -4.40 4.55 -8.08
N TYR A 94 -3.17 4.25 -8.49
CA TYR A 94 -2.53 2.97 -8.19
C TYR A 94 -2.37 2.73 -6.68
N PHE A 95 -1.86 3.73 -5.94
CA PHE A 95 -1.73 3.65 -4.49
C PHE A 95 -3.10 3.53 -3.81
N LYS A 96 -4.11 4.26 -4.29
CA LYS A 96 -5.47 4.15 -3.76
C LYS A 96 -6.03 2.74 -3.91
N ALA A 97 -5.83 2.09 -5.06
CA ALA A 97 -6.27 0.71 -5.29
C ALA A 97 -5.66 -0.25 -4.25
N VAL A 98 -4.35 -0.12 -4.01
CA VAL A 98 -3.64 -0.92 -2.99
C VAL A 98 -4.10 -0.58 -1.57
N GLY A 99 -4.32 0.70 -1.27
CA GLY A 99 -4.82 1.16 0.03
C GLY A 99 -6.21 0.61 0.35
N TYR A 100 -7.14 0.69 -0.60
CA TYR A 100 -8.46 0.08 -0.49
C TYR A 100 -8.36 -1.43 -0.29
N TYR A 101 -7.55 -2.13 -1.10
CA TYR A 101 -7.35 -3.56 -0.97
C TYR A 101 -6.85 -3.96 0.43
N ASN A 102 -5.76 -3.34 0.91
CA ASN A 102 -5.17 -3.69 2.20
C ASN A 102 -6.09 -3.36 3.39
N ARG A 103 -6.80 -2.22 3.33
CA ARG A 103 -7.80 -1.87 4.35
C ARG A 103 -8.96 -2.87 4.34
N GLY A 104 -9.44 -3.26 3.16
CA GLY A 104 -10.46 -4.28 2.98
C GLY A 104 -10.06 -5.63 3.58
N VAL A 105 -8.80 -6.06 3.40
CA VAL A 105 -8.27 -7.29 4.03
C VAL A 105 -8.36 -7.21 5.55
N LEU A 106 -7.95 -6.10 6.15
CA LEU A 106 -8.00 -5.94 7.60
C LEU A 106 -9.42 -5.89 8.15
N LYS A 107 -10.34 -5.22 7.45
CA LYS A 107 -11.76 -5.21 7.79
C LYS A 107 -12.38 -6.60 7.69
N ASN A 108 -12.02 -7.37 6.67
CA ASN A 108 -12.45 -8.76 6.50
C ASN A 108 -11.97 -9.63 7.67
N MET A 109 -10.71 -9.44 8.12
CA MET A 109 -10.17 -10.12 9.31
C MET A 109 -10.89 -9.73 10.60
N ASN A 110 -11.36 -8.48 10.71
CA ASN A 110 -12.11 -7.98 11.87
C ASN A 110 -13.59 -8.39 11.86
N GLY A 111 -14.09 -8.97 10.75
CA GLY A 111 -15.49 -9.34 10.58
C GLY A 111 -16.39 -8.23 10.00
N ASP A 112 -15.81 -7.10 9.61
CA ASP A 112 -16.51 -5.96 9.01
C ASP A 112 -16.75 -6.20 7.51
N TYR A 113 -17.44 -7.29 7.19
CA TYR A 113 -17.53 -7.81 5.82
C TYR A 113 -18.16 -6.84 4.83
N ALA A 114 -19.20 -6.10 5.23
CA ALA A 114 -19.86 -5.13 4.36
C ALA A 114 -18.91 -4.00 3.94
N GLU A 115 -18.12 -3.50 4.89
CA GLU A 115 -17.12 -2.46 4.60
C GLU A 115 -15.94 -3.01 3.80
N ALA A 116 -15.51 -4.24 4.07
CA ALA A 116 -14.48 -4.91 3.28
C ALA A 116 -14.93 -5.08 1.82
N ILE A 117 -16.18 -5.47 1.57
CA ILE A 117 -16.75 -5.58 0.22
C ILE A 117 -16.72 -4.22 -0.50
N SER A 118 -17.05 -3.13 0.20
CA SER A 118 -16.98 -1.78 -0.34
C SER A 118 -15.55 -1.42 -0.74
N ASP A 119 -14.59 -1.62 0.16
CA ASP A 119 -13.17 -1.34 -0.09
C ASP A 119 -12.63 -2.18 -1.26
N PHE A 120 -12.90 -3.49 -1.32
CA PHE A 120 -12.48 -4.30 -2.46
C PHE A 120 -13.13 -3.87 -3.78
N SER A 121 -14.37 -3.39 -3.74
CA SER A 121 -15.05 -2.90 -4.94
C SER A 121 -14.40 -1.63 -5.47
N LEU A 122 -14.06 -0.69 -4.59
CA LEU A 122 -13.31 0.52 -4.96
C LEU A 122 -11.89 0.19 -5.47
N ALA A 123 -11.21 -0.80 -4.88
CA ALA A 123 -9.93 -1.28 -5.39
C ALA A 123 -10.05 -1.82 -6.83
N LEU A 124 -11.12 -2.58 -7.11
CA LEU A 124 -11.39 -3.18 -8.42
C LEU A 124 -11.89 -2.18 -9.47
N GLU A 125 -12.49 -1.07 -9.05
CA GLU A 125 -12.79 0.05 -9.95
C GLU A 125 -11.51 0.71 -10.47
N LEU A 126 -10.48 0.79 -9.62
CA LEU A 126 -9.18 1.38 -9.95
C LEU A 126 -8.24 0.41 -10.67
N ASP A 127 -8.23 -0.87 -10.30
CA ASP A 127 -7.49 -1.93 -10.99
C ASP A 127 -8.30 -3.23 -11.07
N LYS A 128 -8.88 -3.46 -12.25
CA LYS A 128 -9.70 -4.63 -12.58
C LYS A 128 -8.90 -5.94 -12.69
N ARG A 129 -7.57 -5.90 -12.56
CA ARG A 129 -6.70 -7.09 -12.67
C ARG A 129 -6.21 -7.59 -11.30
N LEU A 130 -6.65 -6.97 -10.20
CA LEU A 130 -6.33 -7.41 -8.84
C LEU A 130 -7.07 -8.72 -8.50
N ALA A 131 -6.50 -9.86 -8.90
CA ALA A 131 -7.05 -11.19 -8.62
C ALA A 131 -7.35 -11.40 -7.12
N ALA A 132 -6.42 -10.96 -6.26
CA ALA A 132 -6.57 -11.06 -4.81
C ALA A 132 -7.76 -10.24 -4.27
N ALA A 133 -8.08 -9.09 -4.87
CA ALA A 133 -9.23 -8.28 -4.44
C ALA A 133 -10.55 -8.99 -4.78
N PHE A 134 -10.66 -9.63 -5.95
CA PHE A 134 -11.79 -10.50 -6.26
C PHE A 134 -11.90 -11.66 -5.26
N PHE A 135 -10.80 -12.39 -5.02
CA PHE A 135 -10.81 -13.51 -4.09
C PHE A 135 -11.26 -13.10 -2.68
N HIS A 136 -10.68 -12.06 -2.10
CA HIS A 136 -11.04 -11.61 -0.76
C HIS A 136 -12.44 -10.99 -0.68
N ARG A 137 -12.93 -10.33 -1.75
CA ARG A 137 -14.33 -9.88 -1.82
C ARG A 137 -15.29 -11.05 -1.89
N GLY A 138 -14.96 -12.10 -2.62
CA GLY A 138 -15.74 -13.34 -2.66
C GLY A 138 -15.84 -14.01 -1.29
N ILE A 139 -14.74 -14.03 -0.52
CA ILE A 139 -14.77 -14.50 0.88
C ILE A 139 -15.74 -13.68 1.72
N ALA A 140 -15.64 -12.34 1.66
CA ALA A 140 -16.50 -11.45 2.44
C ALA A 140 -17.98 -11.60 2.04
N LYS A 141 -18.29 -11.67 0.74
CA LYS A 141 -19.64 -11.94 0.23
C LYS A 141 -20.20 -13.26 0.72
N SER A 142 -19.37 -14.31 0.79
CA SER A 142 -19.79 -15.58 1.38
C SER A 142 -20.21 -15.43 2.84
N LYS A 143 -19.54 -14.56 3.61
CA LYS A 143 -19.83 -14.32 5.02
C LYS A 143 -21.10 -13.49 5.22
N THR A 144 -21.49 -12.69 4.24
CA THR A 144 -22.75 -11.94 4.23
C THR A 144 -23.90 -12.69 3.53
N GLY A 145 -23.68 -13.94 3.10
CA GLY A 145 -24.69 -14.78 2.46
C GLY A 145 -24.86 -14.59 0.94
N ASP A 146 -24.06 -13.72 0.31
CA ASP A 146 -24.06 -13.53 -1.15
C ASP A 146 -23.23 -14.64 -1.83
N LEU A 147 -23.82 -15.83 -1.92
CA LEU A 147 -23.17 -17.01 -2.50
C LEU A 147 -22.96 -16.90 -4.01
N GLN A 148 -23.84 -16.19 -4.72
CA GLN A 148 -23.72 -15.95 -6.15
C GLN A 148 -22.59 -14.97 -6.44
N GLY A 149 -22.54 -13.84 -5.72
CA GLY A 149 -21.47 -12.88 -5.88
C GLY A 149 -20.10 -13.43 -5.45
N ARG A 150 -20.06 -14.36 -4.47
CA ARG A 150 -18.84 -15.15 -4.19
C ARG A 150 -18.42 -15.96 -5.42
N LEU A 151 -19.34 -16.71 -6.03
CA LEU A 151 -19.05 -17.55 -7.19
C LEU A 151 -18.48 -16.71 -8.34
N ASP A 152 -19.10 -15.57 -8.63
CA ASP A 152 -18.66 -14.67 -9.70
C ASP A 152 -17.26 -14.10 -9.41
N ASP A 153 -17.01 -13.66 -8.18
CA ASP A 153 -15.71 -13.14 -7.76
C ASP A 153 -14.62 -14.22 -7.79
N PHE A 154 -14.89 -15.44 -7.34
CA PHE A 154 -13.93 -16.54 -7.41
C PHE A 154 -13.60 -16.91 -8.86
N ARG A 155 -14.60 -16.96 -9.75
CA ARG A 155 -14.35 -17.25 -11.17
C ARG A 155 -13.50 -16.17 -11.82
N GLN A 156 -13.72 -14.90 -11.46
CA GLN A 156 -12.91 -13.80 -11.95
C GLN A 156 -11.48 -13.83 -11.38
N ALA A 157 -11.31 -14.17 -10.10
CA ALA A 157 -10.00 -14.36 -9.48
C ALA A 157 -9.22 -15.50 -10.15
N ALA A 158 -9.86 -16.66 -10.35
CA ALA A 158 -9.26 -17.81 -11.03
C ALA A 158 -8.85 -17.50 -12.48
N LYS A 159 -9.69 -16.76 -13.23
CA LYS A 159 -9.36 -16.29 -14.58
C LYS A 159 -8.13 -15.37 -14.60
N LEU A 160 -7.91 -14.61 -13.53
CA LEU A 160 -6.74 -13.74 -13.35
C LEU A 160 -5.53 -14.48 -12.73
N GLY A 161 -5.63 -15.80 -12.50
CA GLY A 161 -4.52 -16.64 -12.02
C GLY A 161 -4.53 -16.95 -10.53
N ASP A 162 -5.60 -16.65 -9.79
CA ASP A 162 -5.71 -17.06 -8.38
C ASP A 162 -5.96 -18.58 -8.28
N THR A 163 -4.92 -19.31 -7.89
CA THR A 163 -4.96 -20.78 -7.79
C THR A 163 -5.84 -21.28 -6.64
N THR A 164 -6.05 -20.47 -5.60
CA THR A 164 -6.90 -20.83 -4.46
C THR A 164 -8.36 -20.80 -4.87
N ALA A 165 -8.76 -19.73 -5.57
CA ALA A 165 -10.08 -19.62 -6.17
C ALA A 165 -10.31 -20.74 -7.20
N GLU A 166 -9.34 -21.02 -8.09
CA GLU A 166 -9.45 -22.11 -9.06
C GLU A 166 -9.61 -23.47 -8.38
N THR A 167 -8.82 -23.76 -7.35
CA THR A 167 -8.91 -25.02 -6.60
C THR A 167 -10.29 -25.18 -5.95
N TRP A 168 -10.80 -24.11 -5.33
CA TRP A 168 -12.14 -24.11 -4.76
C TRP A 168 -13.20 -24.39 -5.84
N LEU A 169 -13.12 -23.71 -6.98
CA LEU A 169 -14.07 -23.90 -8.08
C LEU A 169 -14.02 -25.31 -8.65
N ASN A 170 -12.83 -25.88 -8.87
CA ASN A 170 -12.70 -27.26 -9.35
C ASN A 170 -13.30 -28.28 -8.37
N THR A 171 -13.28 -27.96 -7.07
CA THR A 171 -13.82 -28.84 -6.02
C THR A 171 -15.34 -28.76 -5.93
N TYR A 172 -15.91 -27.56 -5.99
CA TYR A 172 -17.33 -27.33 -5.67
C TYR A 172 -18.20 -26.97 -6.89
N VAL A 173 -17.60 -26.58 -8.00
CA VAL A 173 -18.27 -26.13 -9.24
C VAL A 173 -17.47 -26.61 -10.46
N PRO A 174 -17.34 -27.93 -10.71
CA PRO A 174 -16.40 -28.49 -11.68
C PRO A 174 -16.58 -27.97 -13.13
N ASP A 175 -17.80 -27.54 -13.50
CA ASP A 175 -18.10 -27.00 -14.83
C ASP A 175 -17.96 -25.46 -14.94
N TRP A 176 -17.38 -24.79 -13.93
CA TRP A 176 -17.32 -23.32 -13.87
C TRP A 176 -16.67 -22.65 -15.08
N LYS A 177 -15.78 -23.37 -15.79
CA LYS A 177 -15.09 -22.91 -17.00
C LYS A 177 -16.02 -22.80 -18.22
N GLN A 178 -17.14 -23.52 -18.22
CA GLN A 178 -18.12 -23.52 -19.32
C GLN A 178 -19.19 -22.43 -19.16
N ILE A 179 -19.35 -21.92 -17.94
CA ILE A 179 -20.31 -20.86 -17.63
C ILE A 179 -19.71 -19.52 -18.13
N PRO A 180 -20.46 -18.65 -18.82
CA PRO A 180 -20.01 -17.29 -19.12
C PRO A 180 -19.86 -16.45 -17.85
N LEU A 181 -18.86 -15.57 -17.80
CA LEU A 181 -18.73 -14.60 -16.71
C LEU A 181 -19.70 -13.43 -16.94
N PRO A 182 -20.31 -12.87 -15.88
CA PRO A 182 -21.00 -11.59 -16.03
C PRO A 182 -20.00 -10.51 -16.45
N PRO A 183 -20.46 -9.47 -17.19
CA PRO A 183 -19.61 -8.33 -17.48
C PRO A 183 -19.15 -7.68 -16.18
N LEU A 184 -17.88 -7.26 -16.14
CA LEU A 184 -17.37 -6.50 -15.01
C LEU A 184 -18.23 -5.23 -14.83
N PRO A 185 -18.54 -4.82 -13.59
CA PRO A 185 -19.28 -3.60 -13.36
C PRO A 185 -18.61 -2.41 -14.08
N ALA A 186 -19.45 -1.59 -14.69
CA ALA A 186 -19.00 -0.32 -15.27
C ALA A 186 -18.33 0.52 -14.16
N PRO A 187 -17.30 1.31 -14.48
CA PRO A 187 -16.74 2.24 -13.50
C PRO A 187 -17.88 3.10 -12.95
N ALA A 188 -17.90 3.34 -11.64
CA ALA A 188 -18.81 4.33 -11.07
C ALA A 188 -18.56 5.66 -11.81
N THR A 189 -19.57 6.17 -12.53
CA THR A 189 -19.48 7.51 -13.11
C THR A 189 -19.26 8.46 -11.95
N PRO A 190 -18.23 9.34 -11.98
CA PRO A 190 -18.01 10.28 -10.90
C PRO A 190 -19.30 11.06 -10.68
N SER A 191 -19.84 10.96 -9.47
CA SER A 191 -21.02 11.70 -9.03
C SER A 191 -20.80 13.18 -9.33
N SER A 192 -21.56 13.73 -10.29
CA SER A 192 -21.52 15.14 -10.68
C SER A 192 -22.24 16.01 -9.64
N THR A 193 -21.95 15.82 -8.36
CA THR A 193 -22.61 16.56 -7.27
C THR A 193 -21.59 17.45 -6.58
N GLY A 194 -21.60 18.73 -6.96
CA GLY A 194 -21.08 19.81 -6.12
C GLY A 194 -20.16 20.79 -6.83
N SER A 195 -20.70 21.60 -7.72
CA SER A 195 -20.09 22.91 -8.02
C SER A 195 -19.97 23.71 -6.72
N PRO A 196 -18.81 24.31 -6.40
CA PRO A 196 -18.76 25.32 -5.37
C PRO A 196 -19.39 26.61 -5.91
N LEU A 197 -20.41 27.11 -5.23
CA LEU A 197 -20.77 28.55 -5.25
C LEU A 197 -19.97 29.25 -4.15
#